data_AF-A0A7C6ZPU5-F1
#
_entry.id   AF-A0A7C6ZPU5-F1
#
_cell.length_a   1.000
_cell.length_b   1.000
_cell.length_c   1.000
_cell.angle_alpha   90.00
_cell.angle_beta   90.00
_cell.angle_gamma   90.00
#
_symmetry.space_group_name_H-M   'P 1'
#
loop_
_entity.id
_entity.type
_entity.pdbx_description
1 polymer ?
#
loop_
_entity_poly.entity_id
_entity_poly.type
_entity_poly.pdbx_seq_one_letter_code
_entity_poly.pdbx_strand_id
1 'polypeptide(L)'
;MLKIVKWLRALARSNTLLPLVALLGLFLFAQASAPSKCAAQGSCPEPAAYGRQPYPDELVNAFERAGTNRLGDNGPDLPRIWKGYPPSQAKLVAPYVPCILLNAVGYTESTGWKQFNADYGQYGYTVISSDCGYGIMQITSGMGGGAGFEPSRVAAEPAYNIGTGALFLIQKWNGLSVYIGNNNPYVVEDWYYAVWAYNGWGWVNNPNRNCPDNNPDCGYAFNPFRPPFDGTQPRSWYPYQEIVWGYAAHPPGAEFWEAVPLTLPPRESITNPPPTHIDTPQPSHGSCSVVYLPAVLKNYPPCAQPIQNGDFEAGSAYWTIGGATTISTLTPHSGSYSAWLGGYNNANDILYQTVTIPSTGPTGQLVVSAWLGYYWYMTTEESSHSWDYLYVKIRDAYGNDLTTLETLSDGSTANTWGFSSFDVSAYIGLTVQVYFRATTDGSYKTSFFIDDVSLYACEGG
;
A
#
# COMPACT_ATOMS: atom_id res chain seq x y z
N MET A 1 -61.62 -30.65 26.01
CA MET A 1 -62.08 -32.05 26.00
C MET A 1 -61.56 -32.74 27.26
N LEU A 2 -62.09 -32.47 28.45
CA LEU A 2 -63.23 -33.14 29.10
C LEU A 2 -63.35 -34.68 28.89
N LYS A 3 -62.87 -35.38 29.94
CA LYS A 3 -63.41 -36.58 30.64
C LYS A 3 -62.97 -38.00 30.23
N ILE A 4 -62.83 -38.81 31.30
CA ILE A 4 -62.49 -40.25 31.42
C ILE A 4 -60.96 -40.42 31.58
N VAL A 5 -60.35 -40.69 32.74
CA VAL A 5 -60.75 -41.50 33.91
C VAL A 5 -60.28 -40.84 35.21
N LYS A 6 -61.23 -40.69 36.14
CA LYS A 6 -61.03 -40.38 37.55
C LYS A 6 -60.44 -41.60 38.27
N TRP A 7 -59.38 -41.38 39.05
CA TRP A 7 -59.28 -41.72 40.47
C TRP A 7 -59.71 -43.12 40.95
N LEU A 8 -58.76 -43.88 41.52
CA LEU A 8 -58.62 -44.18 42.96
C LEU A 8 -57.48 -45.20 43.15
N ARG A 9 -56.33 -44.76 43.69
CA ARG A 9 -55.88 -44.91 45.09
C ARG A 9 -55.34 -46.30 45.45
N ALA A 10 -54.02 -46.37 45.61
CA ALA A 10 -53.21 -47.13 46.57
C ALA A 10 -51.80 -47.28 45.94
N LEU A 11 -50.65 -47.02 46.54
CA LEU A 11 -50.22 -46.85 47.92
C LEU A 11 -49.01 -45.90 47.94
N ALA A 12 -48.93 -45.11 49.00
CA ALA A 12 -47.71 -44.41 49.38
C ALA A 12 -46.67 -45.38 49.95
N ARG A 13 -45.41 -44.93 49.92
CA ARG A 13 -44.24 -45.37 50.70
C ARG A 13 -43.40 -46.51 50.11
N SER A 14 -42.42 -46.12 49.31
CA SER A 14 -40.99 -46.30 49.61
C SER A 14 -40.20 -45.59 48.52
N ASN A 15 -39.44 -44.55 48.86
CA ASN A 15 -38.76 -43.67 47.89
C ASN A 15 -37.70 -44.47 47.11
N THR A 16 -38.07 -44.87 45.90
CA THR A 16 -37.29 -45.67 44.96
C THR A 16 -36.45 -44.82 44.03
N LEU A 17 -35.31 -45.42 43.65
CA LEU A 17 -34.44 -45.08 42.52
C LEU A 17 -35.19 -44.72 41.23
N LEU A 18 -34.63 -43.78 40.47
CA LEU A 18 -34.80 -43.64 39.03
C LEU A 18 -33.46 -43.84 38.33
N PRO A 19 -33.42 -44.56 37.20
CA PRO A 19 -32.55 -44.17 36.10
C PRO A 19 -33.30 -44.06 34.76
N LEU A 20 -32.78 -43.16 33.92
CA LEU A 20 -32.99 -42.99 32.48
C LEU A 20 -34.44 -42.77 31.98
N VAL A 21 -34.66 -41.65 31.29
CA VAL A 21 -35.18 -41.59 29.91
C VAL A 21 -35.23 -40.11 29.43
N ALA A 22 -34.74 -39.91 28.20
CA ALA A 22 -35.00 -38.80 27.27
C ALA A 22 -34.58 -37.36 27.67
N LEU A 23 -33.35 -37.00 27.31
CA LEU A 23 -32.94 -35.61 27.09
C LEU A 23 -33.54 -35.14 25.74
N LEU A 24 -34.63 -34.37 25.79
CA LEU A 24 -35.14 -33.66 24.62
C LEU A 24 -35.49 -32.21 25.00
N GLY A 25 -34.67 -31.29 24.50
CA GLY A 25 -35.04 -29.95 24.07
C GLY A 25 -35.63 -28.99 25.11
N LEU A 26 -34.77 -28.14 25.68
CA LEU A 26 -35.05 -26.70 25.78
C LEU A 26 -33.71 -25.98 26.03
N PHE A 27 -32.92 -25.84 24.95
CA PHE A 27 -31.92 -24.77 24.91
C PHE A 27 -32.68 -23.45 24.89
N LEU A 28 -32.79 -22.82 26.05
CA LEU A 28 -33.04 -21.39 26.13
C LEU A 28 -31.84 -20.71 25.47
N PHE A 29 -31.98 -20.40 24.17
CA PHE A 29 -31.19 -19.33 23.58
C PHE A 29 -31.51 -18.08 24.37
N ALA A 30 -30.63 -17.71 25.31
CA ALA A 30 -30.49 -16.33 25.67
C ALA A 30 -30.02 -15.64 24.39
N GLN A 31 -30.97 -15.10 23.62
CA GLN A 31 -30.65 -14.07 22.65
C GLN A 31 -29.98 -12.99 23.48
N ALA A 32 -28.65 -12.85 23.34
CA ALA A 32 -27.99 -11.62 23.71
C ALA A 32 -28.79 -10.53 22.99
N SER A 33 -29.50 -9.71 23.77
CA SER A 33 -30.15 -8.52 23.24
C SER A 33 -29.11 -7.81 22.39
N ALA A 34 -29.41 -7.55 21.12
CA ALA A 34 -28.61 -6.66 20.30
C ALA A 34 -28.27 -5.45 21.18
N PRO A 35 -26.99 -5.05 21.29
CA PRO A 35 -26.61 -3.96 22.17
C PRO A 35 -27.52 -2.78 21.83
N SER A 36 -28.21 -2.27 22.85
CA SER A 36 -29.11 -1.12 22.76
C SER A 36 -28.47 -0.07 21.87
N LYS A 37 -29.23 0.44 20.89
CA LYS A 37 -28.81 1.53 19.98
C LYS A 37 -27.83 2.43 20.68
N CYS A 38 -26.59 2.48 20.20
CA CYS A 38 -25.57 3.33 20.78
C CYS A 38 -26.12 4.76 20.77
N ALA A 39 -26.30 5.36 21.94
CA ALA A 39 -26.60 6.78 22.01
C ALA A 39 -25.34 7.56 21.63
N ALA A 40 -25.51 8.73 21.01
CA ALA A 40 -24.42 9.70 20.88
C ALA A 40 -23.68 9.84 22.21
N GLN A 41 -22.35 9.72 22.20
CA GLN A 41 -21.57 9.96 23.41
C GLN A 41 -21.56 11.47 23.67
N GLY A 42 -22.45 11.94 24.55
CA GLY A 42 -22.62 13.37 24.84
C GLY A 42 -23.26 14.13 23.68
N SER A 43 -22.65 15.25 23.28
CA SER A 43 -23.12 16.14 22.20
C SER A 43 -22.54 15.82 20.82
N CYS A 44 -21.79 14.72 20.69
CA CYS A 44 -21.14 14.38 19.44
C CYS A 44 -22.15 13.88 18.39
N PRO A 45 -21.99 14.22 17.09
CA PRO A 45 -23.07 14.02 16.11
C PRO A 45 -23.43 12.56 15.83
N GLU A 46 -22.46 11.66 15.92
CA GLU A 46 -22.59 10.25 15.58
C GLU A 46 -22.41 9.40 16.86
N PRO A 47 -23.23 8.35 17.08
CA PRO A 47 -23.00 7.43 18.17
C PRO A 47 -21.72 6.62 18.02
N ALA A 48 -21.11 6.28 19.18
CA ALA A 48 -20.00 5.34 19.21
C ALA A 48 -20.46 3.97 18.71
N ALA A 49 -19.73 3.36 17.80
CA ALA A 49 -19.97 1.98 17.39
C ALA A 49 -19.30 1.01 18.37
N TYR A 50 -19.81 -0.21 18.45
CA TYR A 50 -19.18 -1.30 19.20
C TYR A 50 -18.53 -2.27 18.22
N GLY A 51 -17.22 -2.50 18.35
CA GLY A 51 -16.48 -3.30 17.38
C GLY A 51 -15.15 -3.83 17.92
N ARG A 52 -14.57 -4.75 17.16
CA ARG A 52 -13.28 -5.38 17.50
C ARG A 52 -12.14 -4.44 17.11
N GLN A 53 -11.23 -4.15 18.03
CA GLN A 53 -9.99 -3.44 17.71
C GLN A 53 -9.07 -4.33 16.86
N PRO A 54 -8.75 -3.96 15.61
CA PRO A 54 -7.89 -4.78 14.74
C PRO A 54 -6.45 -4.85 15.23
N TYR A 55 -5.80 -5.96 14.90
CA TYR A 55 -4.36 -6.12 15.12
C TYR A 55 -3.58 -5.16 14.20
N PRO A 56 -2.34 -4.79 14.57
CA PRO A 56 -1.52 -3.88 13.78
C PRO A 56 -1.36 -4.30 12.32
N ASP A 57 -1.18 -5.58 12.01
CA ASP A 57 -1.03 -6.10 10.64
C ASP A 57 -2.28 -5.89 9.77
N GLU A 58 -3.48 -6.01 10.36
CA GLU A 58 -4.74 -5.67 9.68
C GLU A 58 -4.84 -4.17 9.38
N LEU A 59 -4.33 -3.32 10.28
CA LEU A 59 -4.34 -1.87 10.12
C LEU A 59 -3.31 -1.39 9.10
N VAL A 60 -2.11 -2.01 9.05
CA VAL A 60 -1.10 -1.76 8.01
C VAL A 60 -1.71 -1.97 6.62
N ASN A 61 -2.42 -3.07 6.41
CA ASN A 61 -3.12 -3.34 5.16
C ASN A 61 -4.16 -2.26 4.83
N ALA A 62 -4.94 -1.81 5.82
CA ALA A 62 -5.93 -0.77 5.63
C ALA A 62 -5.29 0.59 5.27
N PHE A 63 -4.20 0.97 5.93
CA PHE A 63 -3.41 2.15 5.59
C PHE A 63 -2.83 2.08 4.18
N GLU A 64 -2.28 0.93 3.78
CA GLU A 64 -1.74 0.74 2.45
C GLU A 64 -2.78 0.94 1.36
N ARG A 65 -3.94 0.29 1.54
CA ARG A 65 -5.05 0.38 0.61
C ARG A 65 -5.68 1.76 0.58
N ALA A 66 -5.76 2.45 1.71
CA ALA A 66 -6.26 3.82 1.75
C ALA A 66 -5.34 4.76 0.97
N GLY A 67 -4.03 4.67 1.20
CA GLY A 67 -3.03 5.50 0.53
C GLY A 67 -2.96 5.27 -0.98
N THR A 68 -3.24 4.05 -1.43
CA THR A 68 -3.19 3.67 -2.86
C THR A 68 -4.56 3.63 -3.55
N ASN A 69 -5.62 4.12 -2.91
CA ASN A 69 -6.99 4.11 -3.43
C ASN A 69 -7.51 2.70 -3.80
N ARG A 70 -7.21 1.71 -2.96
CA ARG A 70 -7.55 0.27 -3.12
C ARG A 70 -8.50 -0.26 -2.03
N LEU A 71 -9.14 0.62 -1.27
CA LEU A 71 -10.16 0.20 -0.29
C LEU A 71 -11.43 -0.34 -0.96
N GLY A 72 -11.76 0.16 -2.16
CA GLY A 72 -13.05 -0.11 -2.81
C GLY A 72 -14.19 0.32 -1.90
N ASP A 73 -15.23 -0.49 -1.81
CA ASP A 73 -16.41 -0.21 -0.97
C ASP A 73 -16.09 -0.09 0.54
N ASN A 74 -14.90 -0.51 0.99
CA ASN A 74 -14.47 -0.38 2.39
C ASN A 74 -13.98 1.03 2.75
N GLY A 75 -13.89 1.96 1.79
CA GLY A 75 -13.47 3.34 2.00
C GLY A 75 -14.42 4.35 1.34
N PRO A 76 -14.28 5.64 1.62
CA PRO A 76 -14.95 6.69 0.86
C PRO A 76 -14.30 6.87 -0.52
N ASP A 77 -15.01 7.49 -1.45
CA ASP A 77 -14.46 7.89 -2.74
C ASP A 77 -13.39 8.97 -2.55
N LEU A 78 -12.20 8.72 -3.10
CA LEU A 78 -11.08 9.68 -3.06
C LEU A 78 -11.07 10.55 -4.33
N PRO A 79 -11.00 11.88 -4.21
CA PRO A 79 -10.89 12.77 -5.36
C PRO A 79 -9.50 12.64 -6.00
N ARG A 80 -9.43 12.91 -7.31
CA ARG A 80 -8.15 13.01 -8.03
C ARG A 80 -7.26 14.09 -7.40
N ILE A 81 -5.96 13.91 -7.49
CA ILE A 81 -4.96 14.77 -6.83
C ILE A 81 -4.14 15.57 -7.86
N TRP A 82 -3.88 16.84 -7.59
CA TRP A 82 -3.02 17.67 -8.43
C TRP A 82 -1.56 17.26 -8.29
N LYS A 83 -0.88 17.05 -9.43
CA LYS A 83 0.55 16.80 -9.51
C LYS A 83 1.21 17.78 -10.46
N GLY A 84 2.33 18.35 -10.06
CA GLY A 84 3.17 19.21 -10.90
C GLY A 84 3.26 20.65 -10.40
N TYR A 85 4.44 21.23 -10.61
CA TYR A 85 4.76 22.63 -10.38
C TYR A 85 5.69 23.10 -11.53
N PRO A 86 5.56 24.33 -12.06
CA PRO A 86 4.64 25.39 -11.63
C PRO A 86 3.17 25.02 -11.89
N PRO A 87 2.18 25.70 -11.25
CA PRO A 87 0.76 25.34 -11.36
C PRO A 87 0.22 25.29 -12.79
N SER A 88 0.84 26.04 -13.72
CA SER A 88 0.52 26.00 -15.15
C SER A 88 0.81 24.64 -15.82
N GLN A 89 1.62 23.79 -15.19
CA GLN A 89 1.96 22.44 -15.65
C GLN A 89 1.26 21.34 -14.83
N ALA A 90 0.45 21.73 -13.84
CA ALA A 90 -0.20 20.78 -12.95
C ALA A 90 -1.26 19.96 -13.70
N LYS A 91 -1.31 18.67 -13.39
CA LYS A 91 -2.31 17.73 -13.92
C LYS A 91 -2.93 16.92 -12.80
N LEU A 92 -4.21 16.58 -12.94
CA LEU A 92 -4.85 15.63 -12.04
C LEU A 92 -4.31 14.21 -12.31
N VAL A 93 -3.92 13.50 -11.28
CA VAL A 93 -3.53 12.08 -11.32
C VAL A 93 -4.46 11.25 -10.44
N ALA A 94 -4.26 9.93 -10.42
CA ALA A 94 -5.01 9.04 -9.55
C ALA A 94 -4.82 9.44 -8.07
N PRO A 95 -5.85 9.30 -7.21
CA PRO A 95 -5.74 9.61 -5.79
C PRO A 95 -4.62 8.81 -5.15
N TYR A 96 -3.82 9.49 -4.34
CA TYR A 96 -2.68 8.88 -3.67
C TYR A 96 -2.34 9.66 -2.40
N VAL A 97 -2.02 8.94 -1.32
CA VAL A 97 -1.40 9.48 -0.11
C VAL A 97 -0.30 8.52 0.32
N PRO A 98 0.93 8.98 0.59
CA PRO A 98 2.01 8.10 1.00
C PRO A 98 1.66 7.32 2.28
N CYS A 99 1.92 6.02 2.30
CA CYS A 99 1.41 5.12 3.34
C CYS A 99 2.02 5.40 4.70
N ILE A 100 3.32 5.70 4.74
CA ILE A 100 4.03 6.12 5.95
C ILE A 100 3.39 7.36 6.55
N LEU A 101 2.88 8.26 5.69
CA LEU A 101 2.22 9.46 6.15
C LEU A 101 0.89 9.12 6.82
N LEU A 102 0.09 8.24 6.23
CA LEU A 102 -1.15 7.78 6.87
C LEU A 102 -0.88 7.00 8.16
N ASN A 103 0.14 6.13 8.17
CA ASN A 103 0.58 5.40 9.36
C ASN A 103 0.92 6.35 10.51
N ALA A 104 1.80 7.31 10.24
CA ALA A 104 2.28 8.27 11.23
C ALA A 104 1.18 9.26 11.66
N VAL A 105 0.35 9.74 10.73
CA VAL A 105 -0.84 10.55 11.06
C VAL A 105 -1.79 9.74 11.94
N GLY A 106 -2.17 8.53 11.56
CA GLY A 106 -3.06 7.69 12.36
C GLY A 106 -2.51 7.39 13.76
N TYR A 107 -1.20 7.22 13.91
CA TYR A 107 -0.59 7.04 15.22
C TYR A 107 -0.54 8.34 16.04
N THR A 108 -0.34 9.46 15.36
CA THR A 108 -0.38 10.80 15.94
C THR A 108 -1.80 11.12 16.43
N GLU A 109 -2.82 10.78 15.65
CA GLU A 109 -4.22 11.02 16.01
C GLU A 109 -4.69 10.05 17.11
N SER A 110 -4.37 8.77 16.99
CA SER A 110 -4.75 7.74 17.96
C SER A 110 -3.57 6.85 18.31
N THR A 111 -2.94 7.12 19.45
CA THR A 111 -1.79 6.34 19.93
C THR A 111 -2.17 4.87 20.09
N GLY A 112 -1.37 3.99 19.48
CA GLY A 112 -1.67 2.56 19.40
C GLY A 112 -2.72 2.21 18.34
N TRP A 113 -2.93 3.08 17.35
CA TRP A 113 -3.85 2.87 16.24
C TRP A 113 -5.25 2.41 16.66
N LYS A 114 -5.81 3.06 17.69
CA LYS A 114 -7.08 2.66 18.27
C LYS A 114 -8.25 3.23 17.47
N GLN A 115 -9.00 2.35 16.83
CA GLN A 115 -10.36 2.65 16.37
C GLN A 115 -11.35 2.53 17.54
N PHE A 116 -11.18 1.48 18.35
CA PHE A 116 -12.01 1.17 19.50
C PHE A 116 -11.18 1.19 20.78
N ASN A 117 -11.79 1.62 21.89
CA ASN A 117 -11.19 1.64 23.21
C ASN A 117 -11.14 0.21 23.80
N ALA A 118 -10.28 -0.63 23.22
CA ALA A 118 -10.06 -2.01 23.60
C ALA A 118 -8.64 -2.46 23.19
N ASP A 119 -8.15 -3.55 23.80
CA ASP A 119 -6.92 -4.23 23.37
C ASP A 119 -7.10 -4.88 21.99
N TYR A 120 -5.98 -5.15 21.30
CA TYR A 120 -6.02 -5.78 19.99
C TYR A 120 -6.72 -7.15 20.05
N GLY A 121 -7.65 -7.38 19.11
CA GLY A 121 -8.52 -8.56 19.07
C GLY A 121 -9.72 -8.51 20.02
N GLN A 122 -9.80 -7.54 20.93
CA GLN A 122 -10.92 -7.37 21.86
C GLN A 122 -11.95 -6.37 21.35
N TYR A 123 -13.14 -6.38 21.93
CA TYR A 123 -14.26 -5.51 21.55
C TYR A 123 -14.40 -4.32 22.50
N GLY A 124 -14.63 -3.15 21.92
CA GLY A 124 -14.85 -1.91 22.66
C GLY A 124 -15.69 -0.92 21.87
N TYR A 125 -15.99 0.22 22.49
CA TYR A 125 -16.64 1.33 21.81
C TYR A 125 -15.63 2.18 21.05
N THR A 126 -16.06 2.82 19.96
CA THR A 126 -15.26 3.75 19.17
C THR A 126 -14.56 4.77 20.08
N VAL A 127 -13.29 5.04 19.82
CA VAL A 127 -12.56 6.13 20.48
C VAL A 127 -13.16 7.46 20.01
N ILE A 128 -13.73 8.23 20.93
CA ILE A 128 -14.26 9.58 20.65
C ILE A 128 -13.57 10.56 21.59
N SER A 129 -12.82 11.51 21.04
CA SER A 129 -12.18 12.59 21.80
C SER A 129 -13.17 13.66 22.24
N SER A 130 -12.73 14.55 23.14
CA SER A 130 -13.56 15.63 23.69
C SER A 130 -14.07 16.63 22.65
N ASP A 131 -13.38 16.77 21.51
CA ASP A 131 -13.77 17.60 20.37
C ASP A 131 -14.60 16.83 19.33
N CYS A 132 -15.06 15.62 19.67
CA CYS A 132 -15.81 14.74 18.77
C CYS A 132 -15.00 14.26 17.56
N GLY A 133 -13.71 13.95 17.76
CA GLY A 133 -12.89 13.22 16.79
C GLY A 133 -13.08 11.72 16.95
N TYR A 134 -13.33 11.02 15.85
CA TYR A 134 -13.70 9.60 15.87
C TYR A 134 -12.57 8.71 15.36
N GLY A 135 -12.28 7.66 16.13
CA GLY A 135 -11.50 6.51 15.70
C GLY A 135 -10.04 6.79 15.40
N ILE A 136 -9.43 5.92 14.60
CA ILE A 136 -7.98 5.90 14.40
C ILE A 136 -7.41 7.18 13.78
N MET A 137 -8.16 7.87 12.91
CA MET A 137 -7.75 9.14 12.29
C MET A 137 -8.33 10.39 12.98
N GLN A 138 -9.05 10.22 14.10
CA GLN A 138 -9.72 11.30 14.84
C GLN A 138 -10.54 12.24 13.93
N ILE A 139 -11.40 11.67 13.09
CA ILE A 139 -12.20 12.45 12.14
C ILE A 139 -13.27 13.25 12.89
N THR A 140 -13.13 14.57 12.90
CA THR A 140 -14.09 15.49 13.57
C THR A 140 -15.01 16.20 12.58
N SER A 141 -14.43 16.82 11.56
CA SER A 141 -15.19 17.63 10.60
C SER A 141 -16.08 16.75 9.71
N GLY A 142 -17.32 17.16 9.47
CA GLY A 142 -18.24 16.42 8.60
C GLY A 142 -18.99 15.27 9.25
N MET A 143 -18.73 14.95 10.53
CA MET A 143 -19.43 13.89 11.27
C MET A 143 -20.94 14.14 11.47
N GLY A 144 -21.42 15.37 11.25
CA GLY A 144 -22.85 15.69 11.18
C GLY A 144 -23.52 15.37 9.83
N GLY A 145 -22.76 14.81 8.88
CA GLY A 145 -23.22 14.49 7.52
C GLY A 145 -22.91 15.57 6.48
N GLY A 146 -23.09 15.22 5.20
CA GLY A 146 -22.96 16.15 4.07
C GLY A 146 -21.53 16.45 3.59
N ALA A 147 -20.52 15.76 4.13
CA ALA A 147 -19.11 15.99 3.81
C ALA A 147 -18.52 15.01 2.76
N GLY A 148 -19.38 14.25 2.06
CA GLY A 148 -18.93 13.31 1.02
C GLY A 148 -18.40 11.97 1.56
N PHE A 149 -18.70 11.64 2.82
CA PHE A 149 -18.46 10.33 3.43
C PHE A 149 -19.60 10.02 4.41
N GLU A 150 -19.68 8.76 4.84
CA GLU A 150 -20.71 8.23 5.76
C GLU A 150 -20.22 8.26 7.22
N PRO A 151 -20.76 9.12 8.11
CA PRO A 151 -20.29 9.24 9.49
C PRO A 151 -20.39 7.95 10.30
N SER A 152 -21.47 7.19 10.13
CA SER A 152 -21.67 5.90 10.82
C SER A 152 -20.56 4.88 10.50
N ARG A 153 -20.09 4.87 9.25
CA ARG A 153 -18.97 4.02 8.82
C ARG A 153 -17.64 4.51 9.38
N VAL A 154 -17.43 5.83 9.46
CA VAL A 154 -16.24 6.40 10.14
C VAL A 154 -16.17 5.97 11.60
N ALA A 155 -17.31 5.91 12.30
CA ALA A 155 -17.36 5.44 13.67
C ALA A 155 -17.13 3.92 13.80
N ALA A 156 -17.68 3.12 12.87
CA ALA A 156 -17.75 1.66 12.98
C ALA A 156 -16.67 0.87 12.25
N GLU A 157 -16.03 1.43 11.22
CA GLU A 157 -15.19 0.68 10.30
C GLU A 157 -13.77 1.28 10.27
N PRO A 158 -12.76 0.58 10.81
CA PRO A 158 -11.38 1.06 10.82
C PRO A 158 -10.86 1.46 9.44
N ALA A 159 -11.11 0.64 8.41
CA ALA A 159 -10.66 0.92 7.05
C ALA A 159 -11.34 2.16 6.44
N TYR A 160 -12.64 2.36 6.71
CA TYR A 160 -13.37 3.53 6.25
C TYR A 160 -12.87 4.80 6.96
N ASN A 161 -12.62 4.72 8.27
CA ASN A 161 -12.03 5.81 9.05
C ASN A 161 -10.67 6.25 8.50
N ILE A 162 -9.78 5.28 8.22
CA ILE A 162 -8.47 5.52 7.59
C ILE A 162 -8.64 6.16 6.20
N GLY A 163 -9.55 5.63 5.39
CA GLY A 163 -9.87 6.18 4.07
C GLY A 163 -10.38 7.62 4.13
N THR A 164 -11.18 7.97 5.14
CA THR A 164 -11.62 9.36 5.36
C THR A 164 -10.47 10.28 5.78
N GLY A 165 -9.49 9.77 6.54
CA GLY A 165 -8.25 10.51 6.80
C GLY A 165 -7.46 10.79 5.52
N ALA A 166 -7.36 9.81 4.62
CA ALA A 166 -6.75 9.98 3.30
C ALA A 166 -7.51 11.00 2.44
N LEU A 167 -8.85 10.95 2.43
CA LEU A 167 -9.71 11.94 1.78
C LEU A 167 -9.38 13.36 2.23
N PHE A 168 -9.26 13.59 3.54
CA PHE A 168 -8.93 14.92 4.07
C PHE A 168 -7.53 15.37 3.71
N LEU A 169 -6.52 14.50 3.74
CA LEU A 169 -5.18 14.85 3.28
C LEU A 169 -5.18 15.28 1.80
N ILE A 170 -5.88 14.55 0.93
CA ILE A 170 -6.01 14.91 -0.49
C ILE A 170 -6.74 16.25 -0.65
N GLN A 171 -7.81 16.49 0.12
CA GLN A 171 -8.51 17.78 0.10
C GLN A 171 -7.59 18.93 0.53
N LYS A 172 -6.76 18.73 1.56
CA LYS A 172 -5.75 19.73 1.98
C LYS A 172 -4.74 19.97 0.88
N TRP A 173 -4.15 18.91 0.32
CA TRP A 173 -3.22 19.01 -0.79
C TRP A 173 -3.80 19.81 -1.97
N ASN A 174 -5.00 19.45 -2.42
CA ASN A 174 -5.67 20.10 -3.56
C ASN A 174 -6.13 21.54 -3.26
N GLY A 175 -6.35 21.88 -1.98
CA GLY A 175 -6.84 23.19 -1.55
C GLY A 175 -5.74 24.21 -1.29
N LEU A 176 -4.47 23.81 -1.29
CA LEU A 176 -3.34 24.69 -1.03
C LEU A 176 -2.84 25.35 -2.31
N SER A 177 -2.39 26.60 -2.19
CA SER A 177 -1.69 27.36 -3.23
C SER A 177 -0.21 27.58 -2.88
N VAL A 178 0.34 26.71 -2.04
CA VAL A 178 1.74 26.65 -1.62
C VAL A 178 2.27 25.27 -1.93
N TYR A 179 3.50 25.17 -2.41
CA TYR A 179 4.03 23.93 -2.98
C TYR A 179 5.38 23.61 -2.38
N ILE A 180 5.63 22.33 -2.17
CA ILE A 180 6.96 21.79 -1.95
C ILE A 180 7.37 21.11 -3.24
N GLY A 181 8.60 21.32 -3.68
CA GLY A 181 9.18 20.58 -4.77
C GLY A 181 8.41 20.71 -6.07
N ASN A 182 8.12 19.56 -6.67
CA ASN A 182 7.43 19.49 -7.94
C ASN A 182 5.93 19.23 -7.73
N ASN A 183 5.44 19.38 -6.50
CA ASN A 183 4.09 18.99 -6.09
C ASN A 183 3.81 17.54 -6.51
N ASN A 184 4.71 16.63 -6.14
CA ASN A 184 4.64 15.22 -6.52
C ASN A 184 4.05 14.39 -5.38
N PRO A 185 2.80 13.90 -5.48
CA PRO A 185 2.15 13.18 -4.39
C PRO A 185 2.85 11.87 -4.01
N TYR A 186 3.74 11.36 -4.87
CA TYR A 186 4.54 10.17 -4.60
C TYR A 186 5.78 10.44 -3.73
N VAL A 187 6.10 11.71 -3.44
CA VAL A 187 7.21 12.12 -2.57
C VAL A 187 6.63 12.57 -1.24
N VAL A 188 7.00 11.93 -0.13
CA VAL A 188 6.42 12.19 1.20
C VAL A 188 6.69 13.62 1.65
N GLU A 189 7.90 14.12 1.42
CA GLU A 189 8.29 15.48 1.80
C GLU A 189 7.45 16.55 1.11
N ASP A 190 6.95 16.28 -0.09
CA ASP A 190 6.10 17.23 -0.81
C ASP A 190 4.76 17.47 -0.08
N TRP A 191 4.37 16.57 0.85
CA TRP A 191 3.14 16.67 1.64
C TRP A 191 3.24 17.59 2.86
N TYR A 192 4.41 18.16 3.16
CA TYR A 192 4.63 18.91 4.40
C TYR A 192 3.54 19.97 4.69
N TYR A 193 3.16 20.78 3.69
CA TYR A 193 2.10 21.77 3.88
C TYR A 193 0.70 21.17 4.00
N ALA A 194 0.42 20.05 3.32
CA ALA A 194 -0.85 19.34 3.48
C ALA A 194 -1.00 18.74 4.88
N VAL A 195 0.11 18.27 5.48
CA VAL A 195 0.15 17.74 6.85
C VAL A 195 -0.03 18.86 7.87
N TRP A 196 0.59 20.01 7.65
CA TRP A 196 0.28 21.20 8.43
C TRP A 196 -1.22 21.54 8.34
N ALA A 197 -1.76 21.61 7.13
CA ALA A 197 -3.16 21.94 6.92
C ALA A 197 -4.13 20.89 7.48
N TYR A 198 -3.70 19.63 7.67
CA TYR A 198 -4.47 18.57 8.31
C TYR A 198 -4.76 18.91 9.78
N ASN A 199 -3.73 19.33 10.53
CA ASN A 199 -3.87 19.81 11.90
C ASN A 199 -4.45 21.23 12.01
N GLY A 200 -4.51 21.94 10.89
CA GLY A 200 -5.11 23.27 10.77
C GLY A 200 -4.11 24.27 10.21
N TRP A 201 -4.49 24.94 9.13
CA TRP A 201 -3.68 25.97 8.50
C TRP A 201 -3.72 27.28 9.31
N GLY A 202 -2.59 27.68 9.88
CA GLY A 202 -2.50 28.92 10.65
C GLY A 202 -1.21 29.10 11.43
N TRP A 203 -0.96 30.34 11.88
CA TRP A 203 0.26 30.72 12.61
C TRP A 203 0.46 29.91 13.91
N VAL A 204 -0.63 29.53 14.58
CA VAL A 204 -0.55 28.75 15.83
C VAL A 204 0.18 27.40 15.64
N ASN A 205 0.09 26.83 14.43
CA ASN A 205 0.70 25.56 14.04
C ASN A 205 1.98 25.74 13.20
N ASN A 206 2.50 26.97 13.10
CA ASN A 206 3.75 27.23 12.38
C ASN A 206 4.95 26.76 13.24
N PRO A 207 5.90 25.97 12.68
CA PRO A 207 7.07 25.48 13.43
C PRO A 207 8.00 26.61 13.91
N ASN A 208 7.92 27.79 13.30
CA ASN A 208 8.65 29.01 13.66
C ASN A 208 7.85 29.97 14.53
N ARG A 209 6.74 29.52 15.12
CA ARG A 209 6.11 30.23 16.24
C ARG A 209 7.03 30.17 17.47
N ASN A 210 8.08 30.98 17.41
CA ASN A 210 9.13 31.07 18.42
C ASN A 210 8.77 32.12 19.47
N CYS A 211 9.10 31.80 20.72
CA CYS A 211 9.22 32.77 21.79
C CYS A 211 10.55 33.54 21.63
N PRO A 212 10.59 34.87 21.75
CA PRO A 212 11.86 35.57 21.95
C PRO A 212 12.54 35.06 23.21
N ASP A 213 13.85 34.82 23.14
CA ASP A 213 14.61 34.27 24.26
C ASP A 213 14.37 35.07 25.56
N ASN A 214 14.08 34.36 26.66
CA ASN A 214 13.87 34.85 28.03
C ASN A 214 12.49 35.42 28.41
N ASN A 215 11.40 35.08 27.72
CA ASN A 215 10.05 35.39 28.23
C ASN A 215 9.37 34.15 28.87
N PRO A 216 9.20 34.10 30.21
CA PRO A 216 8.51 33.01 30.90
C PRO A 216 7.00 32.98 30.66
N ASP A 217 6.40 34.01 30.04
CA ASP A 217 4.97 34.10 29.73
C ASP A 217 4.59 33.63 28.31
N CYS A 218 5.48 32.93 27.61
CA CYS A 218 5.34 32.67 26.17
C CYS A 218 4.23 31.69 25.71
N GLY A 219 3.43 31.14 26.63
CA GLY A 219 2.32 30.25 26.29
C GLY A 219 2.73 29.10 25.35
N TYR A 220 1.90 28.82 24.33
CA TYR A 220 2.05 27.69 23.40
C TYR A 220 3.23 27.74 22.40
N ALA A 221 4.25 28.60 22.56
CA ALA A 221 5.34 28.74 21.57
C ALA A 221 6.34 27.56 21.58
N PHE A 222 7.01 27.29 20.45
CA PHE A 222 7.97 26.19 20.32
C PHE A 222 9.42 26.65 20.56
N ASN A 223 10.21 25.83 21.26
CA ASN A 223 11.64 26.11 21.49
C ASN A 223 12.40 26.05 20.15
N PRO A 224 13.13 27.11 19.73
CA PRO A 224 13.88 27.11 18.48
C PRO A 224 15.01 26.06 18.42
N PHE A 225 15.50 25.61 19.57
CA PHE A 225 16.60 24.64 19.72
C PHE A 225 16.13 23.25 20.18
N ARG A 226 14.84 22.92 20.02
CA ARG A 226 14.32 21.58 20.34
C ARG A 226 15.02 20.50 19.51
N PRO A 227 15.37 19.34 20.09
CA PRO A 227 15.91 18.22 19.33
C PRO A 227 14.84 17.65 18.38
N PRO A 228 15.17 16.83 17.38
CA PRO A 228 14.17 16.10 16.61
C PRO A 228 13.26 15.26 17.52
N PHE A 229 11.97 15.19 17.20
CA PHE A 229 11.03 14.35 17.92
C PHE A 229 11.29 12.88 17.60
N ASP A 230 11.44 12.04 18.62
CA ASP A 230 11.68 10.59 18.48
C ASP A 230 10.61 9.73 19.19
N GLY A 231 9.54 10.36 19.65
CA GLY A 231 8.47 9.72 20.41
C GLY A 231 8.67 9.71 21.93
N THR A 232 9.85 10.07 22.43
CA THR A 232 10.12 10.09 23.89
C THR A 232 9.81 11.45 24.54
N GLN A 233 9.74 12.52 23.76
CA GLN A 233 9.48 13.87 24.28
C GLN A 233 7.98 14.17 24.42
N PRO A 234 7.57 15.16 25.25
CA PRO A 234 6.20 15.61 25.29
C PRO A 234 5.74 16.18 23.94
N ARG A 235 4.64 15.67 23.40
CA ARG A 235 4.06 16.12 22.11
C ARG A 235 3.76 17.62 22.07
N SER A 236 3.38 18.21 23.21
CA SER A 236 3.10 19.65 23.31
C SER A 236 4.29 20.56 23.03
N TRP A 237 5.51 20.01 22.96
CA TRP A 237 6.73 20.77 22.65
C TRP A 237 7.00 20.89 21.15
N TYR A 238 6.22 20.21 20.32
CA TYR A 238 6.46 20.07 18.89
C TYR A 238 5.23 20.49 18.07
N PRO A 239 5.44 21.14 16.93
CA PRO A 239 4.38 21.31 15.93
C PRO A 239 4.00 19.94 15.36
N TYR A 240 2.76 19.83 14.88
CA TYR A 240 2.17 18.57 14.43
C TYR A 240 3.00 17.84 13.37
N GLN A 241 3.56 18.58 12.41
CA GLN A 241 4.38 18.07 11.32
C GLN A 241 5.65 17.37 11.83
N GLU A 242 6.27 17.92 12.88
CA GLU A 242 7.47 17.33 13.49
C GLU A 242 7.13 16.06 14.27
N ILE A 243 5.94 15.98 14.86
CA ILE A 243 5.44 14.77 15.52
C ILE A 243 5.21 13.66 14.49
N VAL A 244 4.54 13.97 13.37
CA VAL A 244 4.29 13.02 12.28
C VAL A 244 5.61 12.53 11.67
N TRP A 245 6.57 13.42 11.39
CA TRP A 245 7.89 13.04 10.88
C TRP A 245 8.66 12.18 11.87
N GLY A 246 8.63 12.54 13.16
CA GLY A 246 9.31 11.77 14.19
C GLY A 246 8.73 10.37 14.35
N TYR A 247 7.39 10.20 14.33
CA TYR A 247 6.80 8.86 14.34
C TYR A 247 7.12 8.08 13.07
N ALA A 248 7.14 8.70 11.88
CA ALA A 248 7.57 8.03 10.66
C ALA A 248 8.99 7.42 10.82
N ALA A 249 9.92 8.16 11.42
CA ALA A 249 11.29 7.71 11.67
C ALA A 249 11.43 6.76 12.87
N HIS A 250 10.50 6.82 13.83
CA HIS A 250 10.56 6.08 15.09
C HIS A 250 9.23 5.37 15.37
N PRO A 251 8.95 4.26 14.64
CA PRO A 251 7.78 3.44 14.91
C PRO A 251 7.80 2.92 16.35
N PRO A 252 6.62 2.72 16.98
CA PRO A 252 6.52 2.22 18.35
C PRO A 252 7.03 0.77 18.51
N GLY A 253 7.01 0.02 17.41
CA GLY A 253 7.37 -1.39 17.35
C GLY A 253 7.40 -1.90 15.91
N ALA A 254 8.01 -3.07 15.70
CA ALA A 254 8.18 -3.67 14.37
C ALA A 254 6.85 -4.14 13.75
N GLU A 255 5.81 -4.30 14.55
CA GLU A 255 4.45 -4.67 14.13
C GLU A 255 3.68 -3.55 13.44
N PHE A 256 4.19 -2.30 13.49
CA PHE A 256 3.52 -1.13 12.94
C PHE A 256 4.01 -0.76 11.53
N TRP A 257 5.21 -0.22 11.41
CA TRP A 257 5.82 0.11 10.12
C TRP A 257 7.34 0.05 10.22
N GLU A 258 7.99 -0.10 9.07
CA GLU A 258 9.44 0.11 8.99
C GLU A 258 9.77 1.60 9.12
N ALA A 259 10.79 1.91 9.92
CA ALA A 259 11.24 3.27 10.14
C ALA A 259 11.63 3.95 8.82
N VAL A 260 11.05 5.12 8.55
CA VAL A 260 11.41 5.96 7.41
C VAL A 260 11.88 7.33 7.91
N PRO A 261 13.18 7.65 7.82
CA PRO A 261 13.73 8.90 8.32
C PRO A 261 13.42 10.07 7.36
N LEU A 262 12.16 10.50 7.35
CA LEU A 262 11.69 11.61 6.50
C LEU A 262 12.45 12.91 6.76
N THR A 263 12.61 13.72 5.71
CA THR A 263 13.35 14.99 5.82
C THR A 263 12.41 16.17 6.03
N LEU A 264 12.63 16.96 7.07
CA LEU A 264 11.90 18.22 7.28
C LEU A 264 12.49 19.34 6.41
N PRO A 265 11.66 20.28 5.90
CA PRO A 265 12.19 21.50 5.32
C PRO A 265 13.07 22.28 6.31
N PRO A 266 14.15 22.94 5.84
CA PRO A 266 14.94 23.83 6.68
C PRO A 266 14.04 24.89 7.30
N ARG A 267 14.20 25.17 8.59
CA ARG A 267 13.27 26.06 9.31
C ARG A 267 13.24 27.47 8.72
N GLU A 268 14.37 27.97 8.26
CA GLU A 268 14.52 29.25 7.58
C GLU A 268 13.66 29.36 6.29
N SER A 269 13.30 28.23 5.68
CA SER A 269 12.42 28.20 4.50
C SER A 269 10.93 28.32 4.86
N ILE A 270 10.56 28.12 6.13
CA ILE A 270 9.17 28.13 6.60
C ILE A 270 8.79 29.50 7.18
N THR A 271 8.50 30.46 6.30
CA THR A 271 8.13 31.82 6.71
C THR A 271 6.66 31.94 7.16
N ASN A 272 6.27 33.14 7.60
CA ASN A 272 4.87 33.50 7.83
C ASN A 272 4.54 34.83 7.11
N PRO A 273 3.68 34.84 6.07
CA PRO A 273 3.03 33.66 5.48
C PRO A 273 4.04 32.69 4.85
N PRO A 274 3.72 31.39 4.72
CA PRO A 274 4.58 30.44 4.02
C PRO A 274 4.85 30.90 2.58
N PRO A 275 6.06 30.65 2.05
CA PRO A 275 6.36 30.95 0.65
C PRO A 275 5.47 30.12 -0.28
N THR A 276 5.24 30.63 -1.48
CA THR A 276 4.43 29.92 -2.48
C THR A 276 5.09 28.63 -2.97
N HIS A 277 6.42 28.54 -2.87
CA HIS A 277 7.19 27.38 -3.28
C HIS A 277 8.49 27.30 -2.48
N ILE A 278 8.86 26.08 -2.07
CA ILE A 278 10.23 25.74 -1.64
C ILE A 278 10.63 24.41 -2.26
N ASP A 279 11.93 24.17 -2.40
CA ASP A 279 12.45 22.92 -2.96
C ASP A 279 12.15 21.71 -2.07
N THR A 280 12.06 20.52 -2.67
CA THR A 280 11.88 19.26 -1.92
C THR A 280 13.07 19.05 -0.98
N PRO A 281 12.85 18.95 0.34
CA PRO A 281 13.89 18.59 1.31
C PRO A 281 14.59 17.28 0.93
N GLN A 282 15.91 17.23 1.07
CA GLN A 282 16.72 16.06 0.70
C GLN A 282 17.41 15.43 1.93
N PRO A 283 17.53 14.08 1.98
CA PRO A 283 17.00 13.12 1.00
C PRO A 283 15.47 13.05 1.02
N SER A 284 14.85 12.79 -0.13
CA SER A 284 13.40 12.64 -0.25
C SER A 284 12.99 11.18 -0.39
N HIS A 285 11.77 10.86 0.03
CA HIS A 285 11.28 9.50 0.17
C HIS A 285 9.99 9.29 -0.60
N GLY A 286 9.84 8.10 -1.18
CA GLY A 286 8.53 7.56 -1.56
C GLY A 286 7.89 6.83 -0.37
N SER A 287 6.59 6.55 -0.43
CA SER A 287 5.97 5.65 0.54
C SER A 287 4.67 5.05 0.04
N CYS A 288 4.26 3.90 0.58
CA CYS A 288 3.54 2.83 -0.13
C CYS A 288 4.48 2.15 -1.11
N SER A 289 4.14 0.91 -1.46
CA SER A 289 4.70 0.22 -2.61
C SER A 289 4.34 0.93 -3.93
N VAL A 290 4.86 2.14 -4.16
CA VAL A 290 5.31 2.56 -5.50
C VAL A 290 6.66 1.92 -5.65
N VAL A 291 6.58 0.62 -5.87
CA VAL A 291 7.71 -0.20 -6.14
C VAL A 291 8.14 0.12 -7.57
N TYR A 292 9.26 0.82 -7.74
CA TYR A 292 10.16 0.47 -8.84
C TYR A 292 10.87 -0.82 -8.38
N LEU A 293 10.25 -1.98 -8.72
CA LEU A 293 10.66 -3.41 -8.59
C LEU A 293 10.61 -4.17 -7.23
N PRO A 294 10.19 -5.46 -7.23
CA PRO A 294 8.89 -5.93 -6.71
C PRO A 294 8.83 -6.55 -5.30
N ALA A 295 7.64 -6.39 -4.70
CA ALA A 295 6.95 -7.32 -3.79
C ALA A 295 7.55 -7.63 -2.40
N VAL A 296 7.00 -6.96 -1.35
CA VAL A 296 6.46 -7.62 -0.14
C VAL A 296 5.24 -6.83 0.40
N LEU A 297 4.04 -7.35 0.08
CA LEU A 297 2.70 -7.32 0.74
C LEU A 297 2.12 -6.01 1.36
N LYS A 298 0.84 -5.63 1.16
CA LYS A 298 -0.37 -6.42 0.83
C LYS A 298 -1.57 -5.54 0.44
N ASN A 299 -2.09 -5.72 -0.77
CA ASN A 299 -3.46 -6.25 -0.99
C ASN A 299 -3.61 -7.01 -2.32
N TYR A 300 -2.51 -7.62 -2.77
CA TYR A 300 -2.55 -8.65 -3.79
C TYR A 300 -2.53 -10.02 -3.10
N PRO A 301 -3.15 -11.05 -3.69
CA PRO A 301 -2.92 -12.42 -3.24
C PRO A 301 -1.40 -12.66 -3.10
N PRO A 302 -0.92 -13.35 -2.05
CA PRO A 302 0.50 -13.61 -1.90
C PRO A 302 1.06 -14.27 -3.16
N CYS A 303 2.10 -13.67 -3.73
CA CYS A 303 2.72 -14.16 -4.96
C CYS A 303 4.12 -14.68 -4.66
N ALA A 304 4.49 -15.79 -5.29
CA ALA A 304 5.89 -16.18 -5.44
C ALA A 304 6.50 -15.46 -6.65
N GLN A 305 7.81 -15.19 -6.57
CA GLN A 305 8.64 -14.71 -7.70
C GLN A 305 9.64 -15.81 -8.09
N PRO A 306 9.33 -16.67 -9.09
CA PRO A 306 10.23 -17.76 -9.48
C PRO A 306 11.46 -17.31 -10.27
N ILE A 307 11.43 -16.13 -10.93
CA ILE A 307 12.58 -15.60 -11.66
C ILE A 307 13.57 -15.01 -10.65
N GLN A 308 14.82 -15.43 -10.75
CA GLN A 308 15.93 -14.88 -9.97
C GLN A 308 16.80 -13.98 -10.85
N ASN A 309 17.32 -12.88 -10.27
CA ASN A 309 18.20 -11.94 -10.97
C ASN A 309 17.57 -11.45 -12.30
N GLY A 310 16.29 -11.11 -12.28
CA GLY A 310 15.56 -10.65 -13.45
C GLY A 310 15.95 -9.25 -13.93
N ASP A 311 16.56 -8.47 -13.04
CA ASP A 311 17.16 -7.15 -13.22
C ASP A 311 18.65 -7.22 -13.62
N PHE A 312 19.23 -8.42 -13.72
CA PHE A 312 20.60 -8.66 -14.18
C PHE A 312 21.73 -8.03 -13.35
N GLU A 313 21.45 -7.44 -12.20
CA GLU A 313 22.46 -6.79 -11.34
C GLU A 313 23.47 -7.76 -10.72
N ALA A 314 23.16 -9.07 -10.69
CA ALA A 314 24.09 -10.13 -10.36
C ALA A 314 24.77 -10.75 -11.62
N GLY A 315 24.86 -10.00 -12.72
CA GLY A 315 25.43 -10.46 -13.98
C GLY A 315 24.59 -11.58 -14.59
N SER A 316 25.24 -12.61 -15.13
CA SER A 316 24.56 -13.77 -15.72
C SER A 316 24.11 -14.83 -14.71
N ALA A 317 24.19 -14.56 -13.40
CA ALA A 317 23.74 -15.51 -12.39
C ALA A 317 22.28 -15.95 -12.66
N TYR A 318 22.02 -17.26 -12.53
CA TYR A 318 20.73 -17.93 -12.79
C TYR A 318 20.26 -17.97 -14.25
N TRP A 319 20.87 -17.19 -15.14
CA TRP A 319 20.54 -17.16 -16.57
C TRP A 319 21.48 -18.05 -17.38
N THR A 320 20.90 -18.82 -18.31
CA THR A 320 21.66 -19.47 -19.37
C THR A 320 21.71 -18.55 -20.58
N ILE A 321 22.92 -18.17 -20.98
CA ILE A 321 23.20 -17.37 -22.17
C ILE A 321 23.83 -18.24 -23.25
N GLY A 322 23.56 -17.92 -24.51
CA GLY A 322 24.21 -18.56 -25.65
C GLY A 322 24.27 -17.64 -26.86
N GLY A 323 25.08 -18.03 -27.85
CA GLY A 323 25.51 -17.11 -28.91
C GLY A 323 26.50 -16.09 -28.35
N ALA A 324 26.35 -14.83 -28.74
CA ALA A 324 27.10 -13.68 -28.21
C ALA A 324 26.31 -12.85 -27.19
N THR A 325 25.18 -13.36 -26.68
CA THR A 325 24.42 -12.75 -25.58
C THR A 325 25.34 -12.35 -24.43
N THR A 326 25.21 -11.12 -23.94
CA THR A 326 25.99 -10.64 -22.80
C THR A 326 25.11 -9.86 -21.83
N ILE A 327 25.46 -9.88 -20.55
CA ILE A 327 24.92 -8.95 -19.57
C ILE A 327 25.83 -7.72 -19.58
N SER A 328 25.29 -6.57 -19.94
CA SER A 328 26.07 -5.38 -20.27
C SER A 328 25.59 -4.17 -19.49
N THR A 329 26.44 -3.16 -19.39
CA THR A 329 26.05 -1.83 -18.87
C THR A 329 25.45 -0.93 -19.96
N LEU A 330 25.11 -1.50 -21.13
CA LEU A 330 24.55 -0.74 -22.24
C LEU A 330 23.03 -0.77 -22.12
N THR A 331 22.43 0.41 -22.10
CA THR A 331 20.98 0.57 -22.08
C THR A 331 20.32 -0.29 -20.99
N PRO A 332 20.57 -0.04 -19.70
CA PRO A 332 19.75 -0.59 -18.62
C PRO A 332 18.39 0.15 -18.55
N HIS A 333 17.32 -0.57 -18.19
CA HIS A 333 16.03 0.02 -17.85
C HIS A 333 16.04 0.46 -16.38
N SER A 334 16.54 -0.42 -15.51
CA SER A 334 16.80 -0.15 -14.10
C SER A 334 18.21 -0.62 -13.72
N GLY A 335 18.72 -0.18 -12.57
CA GLY A 335 20.06 -0.58 -12.14
C GLY A 335 21.19 -0.16 -13.09
N SER A 336 22.19 -1.02 -13.22
CA SER A 336 23.40 -0.81 -14.03
C SER A 336 23.52 -1.78 -15.20
N TYR A 337 22.75 -2.86 -15.24
CA TYR A 337 22.90 -3.95 -16.21
C TYR A 337 21.61 -4.28 -16.95
N SER A 338 21.75 -4.73 -18.21
CA SER A 338 20.67 -5.37 -18.96
C SER A 338 21.25 -6.49 -19.84
N ALA A 339 20.40 -7.42 -20.26
CA ALA A 339 20.80 -8.44 -21.21
C ALA A 339 20.75 -7.89 -22.64
N TRP A 340 21.86 -8.00 -23.37
CA TRP A 340 21.99 -7.59 -24.77
C TRP A 340 22.11 -8.81 -25.68
N LEU A 341 21.20 -8.90 -26.65
CA LEU A 341 21.15 -9.93 -27.68
C LEU A 341 21.19 -9.28 -29.08
N GLY A 342 21.77 -9.96 -30.05
CA GLY A 342 21.98 -9.42 -31.39
C GLY A 342 23.14 -8.42 -31.42
N GLY A 343 23.00 -7.33 -32.17
CA GLY A 343 24.05 -6.32 -32.31
C GLY A 343 25.17 -6.70 -33.28
N TYR A 344 24.96 -7.76 -34.08
CA TYR A 344 25.80 -8.19 -35.19
C TYR A 344 24.95 -8.97 -36.21
N ASN A 345 25.47 -9.18 -37.42
CA ASN A 345 24.75 -9.89 -38.49
C ASN A 345 24.80 -11.40 -38.26
N ASN A 346 23.74 -12.11 -38.67
CA ASN A 346 23.54 -13.55 -38.49
C ASN A 346 23.57 -14.00 -37.02
N ALA A 347 23.09 -13.13 -36.13
CA ALA A 347 22.98 -13.44 -34.72
C ALA A 347 22.00 -14.60 -34.50
N ASN A 348 22.30 -15.41 -33.51
CA ASN A 348 21.42 -16.48 -33.03
C ASN A 348 21.66 -16.63 -31.53
N ASP A 349 21.21 -15.59 -30.83
CA ASP A 349 21.48 -15.35 -29.43
C ASP A 349 20.33 -15.85 -28.59
N ILE A 350 20.64 -16.42 -27.45
CA ILE A 350 19.65 -16.98 -26.53
C ILE A 350 19.91 -16.52 -25.10
N LEU A 351 18.82 -16.28 -24.38
CA LEU A 351 18.81 -16.01 -22.95
C LEU A 351 17.62 -16.75 -22.34
N TYR A 352 17.84 -17.56 -21.31
CA TYR A 352 16.73 -18.17 -20.60
C TYR A 352 17.00 -18.54 -19.15
N GLN A 353 15.93 -18.66 -18.38
CA GLN A 353 15.95 -19.21 -17.04
C GLN A 353 14.93 -20.36 -16.96
N THR A 354 15.35 -21.48 -16.37
CA THR A 354 14.45 -22.60 -16.08
C THR A 354 13.86 -22.37 -14.69
N VAL A 355 12.54 -22.23 -14.60
CA VAL A 355 11.82 -21.93 -13.36
C VAL A 355 10.65 -22.89 -13.16
N THR A 356 10.36 -23.20 -11.90
CA THR A 356 9.11 -23.89 -11.54
C THR A 356 8.08 -22.84 -11.15
N ILE A 357 6.96 -22.79 -11.87
CA ILE A 357 5.82 -21.98 -11.45
C ILE A 357 5.10 -22.78 -10.37
N PRO A 358 5.10 -22.34 -9.10
CA PRO A 358 4.60 -23.15 -8.01
C PRO A 358 3.08 -23.34 -8.11
N SER A 359 2.58 -24.52 -7.74
CA SER A 359 1.15 -24.77 -7.56
C SER A 359 0.63 -24.35 -6.19
N THR A 360 1.53 -24.09 -5.25
CA THR A 360 1.24 -23.64 -3.88
C THR A 360 2.12 -22.45 -3.57
N GLY A 361 1.52 -21.34 -3.14
CA GLY A 361 2.22 -20.10 -2.90
C GLY A 361 2.88 -20.02 -1.52
N PRO A 362 3.43 -18.85 -1.18
CA PRO A 362 4.21 -18.66 0.05
C PRO A 362 3.43 -18.89 1.35
N THR A 363 2.09 -18.80 1.34
CA THR A 363 1.27 -19.03 2.54
C THR A 363 0.70 -20.44 2.61
N GLY A 364 1.02 -21.28 1.63
CA GLY A 364 0.50 -22.64 1.54
C GLY A 364 -0.85 -22.73 0.81
N GLN A 365 -1.35 -21.63 0.22
CA GLN A 365 -2.57 -21.64 -0.58
C GLN A 365 -2.29 -22.00 -2.04
N LEU A 366 -3.32 -22.43 -2.77
CA LEU A 366 -3.19 -22.75 -4.18
C LEU A 366 -2.90 -21.49 -4.99
N VAL A 367 -1.92 -21.57 -5.89
CA VAL A 367 -1.69 -20.55 -6.91
C VAL A 367 -2.78 -20.66 -7.96
N VAL A 368 -3.47 -19.54 -8.23
CA VAL A 368 -4.57 -19.48 -9.21
C VAL A 368 -4.26 -18.60 -10.41
N SER A 369 -3.19 -17.81 -10.35
CA SER A 369 -2.77 -16.97 -11.46
C SER A 369 -1.25 -16.88 -11.55
N ALA A 370 -0.72 -16.79 -12.76
CA ALA A 370 0.69 -16.52 -13.01
C ALA A 370 0.88 -15.54 -14.16
N TRP A 371 1.68 -14.49 -13.97
CA TRP A 371 1.93 -13.44 -14.96
C TRP A 371 3.41 -13.22 -15.17
N LEU A 372 3.87 -13.30 -16.42
CA LEU A 372 5.22 -12.90 -16.83
C LEU A 372 5.20 -11.43 -17.26
N GLY A 373 6.22 -10.67 -16.91
CA GLY A 373 6.48 -9.33 -17.40
C GLY A 373 7.97 -9.08 -17.62
N TYR A 374 8.32 -8.22 -18.58
CA TYR A 374 9.69 -7.79 -18.83
C TYR A 374 9.69 -6.47 -19.62
N TYR A 375 10.81 -5.76 -19.53
CA TYR A 375 11.09 -4.60 -20.35
C TYR A 375 11.97 -4.97 -21.53
N TRP A 376 11.72 -4.33 -22.68
CA TRP A 376 12.50 -4.52 -23.90
C TRP A 376 12.83 -3.19 -24.57
N TYR A 377 14.01 -3.13 -25.20
CA TYR A 377 14.46 -1.98 -26.00
C TYR A 377 15.11 -2.49 -27.27
N MET A 378 14.91 -1.79 -28.39
CA MET A 378 15.46 -2.18 -29.68
C MET A 378 16.16 -1.00 -30.36
N THR A 379 17.33 -1.26 -30.95
CA THR A 379 17.97 -0.38 -31.92
C THR A 379 18.25 -1.15 -33.20
N THR A 380 18.13 -0.49 -34.35
CA THR A 380 18.40 -1.12 -35.64
C THR A 380 19.15 -0.16 -36.57
N GLU A 381 20.05 -0.72 -37.38
CA GLU A 381 20.64 -0.03 -38.54
C GLU A 381 19.83 -0.28 -39.83
N GLU A 382 18.78 -1.11 -39.75
CA GLU A 382 17.88 -1.40 -40.86
C GLU A 382 16.98 -0.21 -41.18
N SER A 383 16.65 -0.05 -42.46
CA SER A 383 15.69 0.95 -42.94
C SER A 383 14.47 0.34 -43.63
N SER A 384 14.51 -0.97 -43.85
CA SER A 384 13.42 -1.80 -44.36
C SER A 384 13.22 -2.93 -43.38
N HIS A 385 11.98 -3.26 -43.08
CA HIS A 385 11.62 -4.20 -42.01
C HIS A 385 10.55 -5.18 -42.52
N SER A 386 10.36 -6.37 -41.94
CA SER A 386 11.09 -6.94 -40.80
C SER A 386 12.03 -8.07 -41.23
N TRP A 387 13.27 -8.05 -40.73
CA TRP A 387 14.30 -9.06 -41.03
C TRP A 387 14.94 -9.65 -39.77
N ASP A 388 15.10 -8.82 -38.74
CA ASP A 388 15.64 -9.22 -37.45
C ASP A 388 14.52 -9.39 -36.41
N TYR A 389 14.62 -10.40 -35.55
CA TYR A 389 13.54 -10.79 -34.66
C TYR A 389 14.01 -11.11 -33.25
N LEU A 390 13.23 -10.69 -32.26
CA LEU A 390 13.29 -11.19 -30.89
C LEU A 390 12.04 -12.03 -30.61
N TYR A 391 12.24 -13.31 -30.33
CA TYR A 391 11.20 -14.24 -29.95
C TYR A 391 11.17 -14.41 -28.44
N VAL A 392 9.99 -14.29 -27.85
CA VAL A 392 9.76 -14.55 -26.42
C VAL A 392 8.82 -15.73 -26.27
N LYS A 393 9.27 -16.77 -25.57
CA LYS A 393 8.60 -18.07 -25.52
C LYS A 393 8.57 -18.64 -24.12
N ILE A 394 7.57 -19.49 -23.89
CA ILE A 394 7.62 -20.51 -22.84
C ILE A 394 7.99 -21.83 -23.49
N ARG A 395 9.01 -22.49 -22.95
CA ARG A 395 9.43 -23.85 -23.35
C ARG A 395 9.25 -24.82 -22.19
N ASP A 396 9.19 -26.10 -22.47
CA ASP A 396 9.27 -27.12 -21.43
C ASP A 396 10.69 -27.19 -20.84
N ALA A 397 10.85 -27.96 -19.76
CA ALA A 397 12.16 -28.15 -19.13
C ALA A 397 13.22 -28.80 -20.05
N TYR A 398 12.81 -29.40 -21.17
CA TYR A 398 13.68 -30.05 -22.15
C TYR A 398 14.04 -29.15 -23.34
N GLY A 399 13.49 -27.92 -23.38
CA GLY A 399 13.75 -26.93 -24.42
C GLY A 399 12.84 -27.02 -25.63
N ASN A 400 11.75 -27.78 -25.59
CA ASN A 400 10.72 -27.77 -26.64
C ASN A 400 9.80 -26.57 -26.47
N ASP A 401 9.52 -25.85 -27.54
CA ASP A 401 8.60 -24.71 -27.52
C ASP A 401 7.17 -25.15 -27.13
N LEU A 402 6.61 -24.54 -26.09
CA LEU A 402 5.22 -24.71 -25.69
C LEU A 402 4.34 -23.62 -26.29
N THR A 403 4.77 -22.36 -26.14
CA THR A 403 4.10 -21.22 -26.77
C THR A 403 5.07 -20.09 -27.08
N THR A 404 4.79 -19.36 -28.15
CA THR A 404 5.38 -18.03 -28.40
C THR A 404 4.45 -16.99 -27.79
N LEU A 405 4.97 -16.18 -26.86
CA LEU A 405 4.24 -15.10 -26.19
C LEU A 405 4.27 -13.83 -27.04
N GLU A 406 5.45 -13.49 -27.57
CA GLU A 406 5.65 -12.30 -28.40
C GLU A 406 6.70 -12.54 -29.47
N THR A 407 6.59 -11.79 -30.56
CA THR A 407 7.65 -11.63 -31.56
C THR A 407 7.80 -10.16 -31.86
N LEU A 408 8.94 -9.60 -31.46
CA LEU A 408 9.36 -8.24 -31.80
C LEU A 408 10.31 -8.30 -32.99
N SER A 409 10.42 -7.20 -33.74
CA SER A 409 11.34 -7.12 -34.87
C SER A 409 12.07 -5.78 -34.91
N ASP A 410 13.00 -5.63 -35.84
CA ASP A 410 13.58 -4.36 -36.28
C ASP A 410 12.54 -3.31 -36.72
N GLY A 411 11.30 -3.73 -37.03
CA GLY A 411 10.17 -2.82 -37.27
C GLY A 411 9.39 -2.37 -36.01
N SER A 412 9.73 -2.91 -34.83
CA SER A 412 9.09 -2.50 -33.56
C SER A 412 9.52 -1.07 -33.15
N THR A 413 8.86 -0.47 -32.15
CA THR A 413 9.23 0.87 -31.68
C THR A 413 10.67 0.88 -31.16
N ALA A 414 11.55 1.57 -31.88
CA ALA A 414 12.97 1.67 -31.53
C ALA A 414 13.25 2.81 -30.56
N ASN A 415 14.41 2.75 -29.90
CA ASN A 415 14.97 3.79 -29.04
C ASN A 415 14.10 4.22 -27.84
N THR A 416 13.25 3.32 -27.36
CA THR A 416 12.44 3.53 -26.16
C THR A 416 12.17 2.19 -25.48
N TRP A 417 12.00 2.22 -24.17
CA TRP A 417 11.65 1.02 -23.41
C TRP A 417 10.17 0.69 -23.57
N GLY A 418 9.89 -0.50 -24.09
CA GLY A 418 8.59 -1.14 -24.05
C GLY A 418 8.45 -2.06 -22.85
N PHE A 419 7.22 -2.25 -22.38
CA PHE A 419 6.89 -3.25 -21.35
C PHE A 419 5.87 -4.23 -21.93
N SER A 420 6.15 -5.53 -21.79
CA SER A 420 5.25 -6.60 -22.22
C SER A 420 4.87 -7.46 -21.02
N SER A 421 3.61 -7.93 -20.99
CA SER A 421 3.14 -8.84 -19.94
C SER A 421 2.14 -9.86 -20.47
N PHE A 422 2.24 -11.09 -19.96
CA PHE A 422 1.48 -12.25 -20.45
C PHE A 422 0.96 -13.10 -19.28
N ASP A 423 -0.29 -13.54 -19.42
CA ASP A 423 -0.86 -14.59 -18.56
C ASP A 423 -0.23 -15.93 -18.91
N VAL A 424 0.44 -16.53 -17.93
CA VAL A 424 1.10 -17.83 -18.00
C VAL A 424 0.50 -18.82 -16.99
N SER A 425 -0.73 -18.57 -16.52
CA SER A 425 -1.44 -19.40 -15.54
C SER A 425 -1.63 -20.85 -16.00
N ALA A 426 -1.66 -21.09 -17.31
CA ALA A 426 -1.73 -22.44 -17.88
C ALA A 426 -0.53 -23.34 -17.51
N TYR A 427 0.56 -22.75 -17.03
CA TYR A 427 1.80 -23.45 -16.67
C TYR A 427 2.01 -23.56 -15.15
N ILE A 428 1.01 -23.20 -14.32
CA ILE A 428 1.06 -23.39 -12.87
C ILE A 428 1.34 -24.85 -12.52
N GLY A 429 2.28 -25.08 -11.61
CA GLY A 429 2.74 -26.40 -11.20
C GLY A 429 3.77 -27.05 -12.14
N LEU A 430 4.13 -26.41 -13.25
CA LEU A 430 5.09 -26.93 -14.22
C LEU A 430 6.46 -26.27 -14.07
N THR A 431 7.50 -27.01 -14.43
CA THR A 431 8.83 -26.46 -14.70
C THR A 431 8.95 -26.07 -16.17
N VAL A 432 9.19 -24.79 -16.42
CA VAL A 432 9.25 -24.20 -17.76
C VAL A 432 10.52 -23.38 -17.92
N GLN A 433 10.83 -23.03 -19.17
CA GLN A 433 11.86 -22.03 -19.48
C GLN A 433 11.20 -20.75 -19.98
N VAL A 434 11.51 -19.63 -19.34
CA VAL A 434 11.27 -18.29 -19.88
C VAL A 434 12.41 -18.00 -20.84
N TYR A 435 12.11 -18.00 -22.14
CA TYR A 435 13.11 -18.07 -23.20
C TYR A 435 13.02 -16.88 -24.15
N PHE A 436 14.15 -16.22 -24.34
CA PHE A 436 14.35 -15.14 -25.29
C PHE A 436 15.35 -15.58 -26.36
N ARG A 437 15.06 -15.26 -27.61
CA ARG A 437 15.97 -15.53 -28.73
C ARG A 437 15.99 -14.38 -29.72
N ALA A 438 17.17 -13.82 -29.97
CA ALA A 438 17.36 -12.86 -31.04
C ALA A 438 17.96 -13.55 -32.27
N THR A 439 17.41 -13.26 -33.44
CA THR A 439 18.00 -13.64 -34.72
C THR A 439 18.13 -12.42 -35.59
N THR A 440 19.29 -12.25 -36.22
CA THR A 440 19.47 -11.22 -37.25
C THR A 440 19.84 -11.82 -38.59
N ASP A 441 19.64 -11.06 -39.67
CA ASP A 441 19.98 -11.44 -41.03
C ASP A 441 21.44 -11.11 -41.40
N GLY A 442 21.79 -11.25 -42.68
CA GLY A 442 23.17 -11.06 -43.16
C GLY A 442 23.65 -9.60 -43.21
N SER A 443 22.79 -8.62 -43.03
CA SER A 443 23.05 -7.18 -43.20
C SER A 443 22.56 -6.38 -41.98
N TYR A 444 23.02 -5.13 -41.84
CA TYR A 444 22.47 -4.12 -40.92
C TYR A 444 21.94 -4.64 -39.56
N LYS A 445 22.80 -4.66 -38.56
CA LYS A 445 22.48 -5.24 -37.25
C LYS A 445 21.29 -4.57 -36.54
N THR A 446 20.51 -5.40 -35.85
CA THR A 446 19.58 -5.00 -34.79
C THR A 446 20.06 -5.50 -33.43
N SER A 447 19.96 -4.64 -32.41
CA SER A 447 20.22 -4.97 -31.01
C SER A 447 18.91 -5.01 -30.23
N PHE A 448 18.74 -6.04 -29.41
CA PHE A 448 17.64 -6.15 -28.47
C PHE A 448 18.19 -6.18 -27.05
N PHE A 449 17.61 -5.37 -26.18
CA PHE A 449 17.92 -5.34 -24.76
C PHE A 449 16.70 -5.80 -23.97
N ILE A 450 16.94 -6.60 -22.95
CA ILE A 450 15.93 -7.12 -22.03
C ILE A 450 16.35 -6.76 -20.62
N ASP A 451 15.38 -6.30 -19.83
CA ASP A 451 15.61 -5.95 -18.44
C ASP A 451 14.36 -6.19 -17.58
N ASP A 452 14.54 -6.20 -16.26
CA ASP A 452 13.47 -6.28 -15.26
C ASP A 452 12.47 -7.42 -15.49
N VAL A 453 12.97 -8.62 -15.80
CA VAL A 453 12.15 -9.81 -16.03
C VAL A 453 11.55 -10.28 -14.71
N SER A 454 10.23 -10.44 -14.66
CA SER A 454 9.52 -10.87 -13.45
C SER A 454 8.40 -11.84 -13.78
N LEU A 455 8.21 -12.85 -12.93
CA LEU A 455 7.08 -13.78 -13.00
C LEU A 455 6.38 -13.84 -11.64
N TYR A 456 5.15 -13.37 -11.53
CA TYR A 456 4.38 -13.46 -10.30
C TYR A 456 3.41 -14.64 -10.36
N ALA A 457 3.54 -15.57 -9.43
CA ALA A 457 2.63 -16.71 -9.26
C ALA A 457 1.81 -16.52 -7.98
N CYS A 458 0.55 -16.10 -8.10
CA CYS A 458 -0.26 -15.59 -7.00
C CYS A 458 -1.35 -16.56 -6.54
N GLU A 459 -1.52 -16.63 -5.22
CA GLU A 459 -2.52 -17.45 -4.54
C GLU A 459 -3.97 -17.02 -4.84
N GLY A 460 -4.94 -17.92 -4.64
CA GLY A 460 -6.36 -17.57 -4.64
C GLY A 460 -6.76 -17.01 -3.28
N GLY A 461 -7.31 -15.79 -3.27
CA GLY A 461 -7.77 -15.10 -2.05
C GLY A 461 -9.03 -15.67 -1.43
#